data_AF-A0A0G1B700-F1
#
_entry.id   AF-A0A0G1B700-F1
#
_cell.length_a   1.000
_cell.length_b   1.000
_cell.length_c   1.000
_cell.angle_alpha   90.00
_cell.angle_beta   90.00
_cell.angle_gamma   90.00
#
_symmetry.space_group_name_H-M   'P 1'
#
loop_
_entity.id
_entity.type
_entity.pdbx_description
1 polymer ?
#
loop_
_entity_poly.entity_id
_entity_poly.type
_entity_poly.pdbx_seq_one_letter_code
_entity_poly.pdbx_strand_id
1 'polypeptide(L)'
;MLGQWNEIDKLNKELDGIKIFKGAEADLDEKGRPEFSEEFLSKFDLVLGSIHSKFRMAKDDMTQRLINALENPLINIIAHPTGRIIGRREAISLDIEKVIEAAKENKKILEINCYPDRLDLKDQHIRIAVEKGVRLSYLKFGLAQARRGWAERKDIVNCLNLGELKKVLTN
;
A
#
# COMPACT_ATOMS: atom_id res chain seq x y z
N MET A 1 -16.99 9.27 -9.39
CA MET A 1 -16.23 9.63 -8.17
C MET A 1 -16.89 10.74 -7.36
N LEU A 2 -17.28 11.89 -7.92
CA LEU A 2 -17.93 12.96 -7.16
C LEU A 2 -19.18 12.52 -6.35
N GLY A 3 -20.03 11.66 -6.92
CA GLY A 3 -21.18 11.09 -6.19
C GLY A 3 -20.78 10.22 -4.99
N GLN A 4 -19.72 9.41 -5.12
CA GLN A 4 -19.20 8.61 -4.01
C GLN A 4 -18.63 9.49 -2.89
N TRP A 5 -17.94 10.58 -3.25
CA TRP A 5 -17.38 11.51 -2.27
C TRP A 5 -18.46 12.26 -1.50
N ASN A 6 -19.54 12.67 -2.17
CA ASN A 6 -20.68 13.29 -1.50
C ASN A 6 -21.33 12.34 -0.49
N GLU A 7 -21.44 11.05 -0.84
CA GLU A 7 -21.96 10.04 0.08
C GLU A 7 -21.02 9.82 1.27
N ILE A 8 -19.70 9.73 1.02
CA ILE A 8 -18.70 9.65 2.09
C ILE A 8 -18.77 10.87 3.02
N ASP A 9 -18.94 12.07 2.48
CA ASP A 9 -19.06 13.30 3.27
C ASP A 9 -20.35 13.35 4.07
N LYS A 10 -21.45 12.84 3.51
CA LYS A 10 -22.71 12.70 4.22
C LYS A 10 -22.57 11.70 5.38
N LEU A 11 -22.09 10.49 5.12
CA LEU A 11 -21.89 9.46 6.13
C LEU A 11 -20.93 9.90 7.23
N ASN A 12 -19.86 10.62 6.89
CA ASN A 12 -18.92 11.17 7.87
C ASN A 12 -19.55 12.22 8.81
N LYS A 13 -20.71 12.81 8.47
CA LYS A 13 -21.46 13.71 9.35
C LYS A 13 -22.47 12.95 10.23
N GLU A 14 -22.91 11.77 9.79
CA GLU A 14 -23.95 10.97 10.44
C GLU A 14 -23.38 9.89 11.36
N LEU A 15 -22.18 9.37 11.05
CA LEU A 15 -21.53 8.30 11.81
C LEU A 15 -20.68 8.85 12.96
N ASP A 16 -20.96 8.38 14.17
CA ASP A 16 -20.11 8.61 15.33
C ASP A 16 -19.04 7.51 15.48
N GLY A 17 -17.82 7.90 15.84
CA GLY A 17 -16.72 6.98 16.13
C GLY A 17 -16.07 6.30 14.91
N ILE A 18 -16.57 6.55 13.69
CA ILE A 18 -16.03 6.01 12.44
C ILE A 18 -15.73 7.15 11.48
N LYS A 19 -14.50 7.18 10.93
CA LYS A 19 -14.13 8.07 9.83
C LYS A 19 -13.94 7.24 8.56
N ILE A 20 -14.68 7.57 7.52
CA ILE A 20 -14.51 7.01 6.17
C ILE A 20 -13.57 7.93 5.40
N PHE A 21 -12.48 7.36 4.90
CA PHE A 21 -11.53 8.04 4.02
C PHE A 21 -11.97 7.92 2.57
N LYS A 22 -11.85 9.01 1.81
CA LYS A 22 -11.91 9.00 0.35
C LYS A 22 -10.61 8.39 -0.14
N GLY A 23 -10.64 7.08 -0.41
CA GLY A 23 -9.49 6.32 -0.89
C GLY A 23 -9.53 6.04 -2.38
N ALA A 24 -8.37 5.86 -3.00
CA ALA A 24 -8.23 5.28 -4.33
C ALA A 24 -7.11 4.23 -4.35
N GLU A 25 -7.29 3.21 -5.18
CA GLU A 25 -6.20 2.39 -5.69
C GLU A 25 -5.95 2.82 -7.13
N ALA A 26 -4.77 3.36 -7.40
CA ALA A 26 -4.37 3.90 -8.69
C ALA A 26 -3.41 2.92 -9.39
N ASP A 27 -3.74 2.61 -10.64
CA ASP A 27 -2.85 1.83 -11.50
C ASP A 27 -1.55 2.57 -11.75
N LEU A 28 -0.42 1.89 -11.58
CA LEU A 28 0.90 2.41 -11.92
C LEU A 28 1.25 2.03 -13.36
N ASP A 29 1.68 3.00 -14.17
CA ASP A 29 2.23 2.73 -15.52
C ASP A 29 3.60 2.05 -15.46
N GLU A 30 4.22 1.72 -16.59
CA GLU A 30 5.55 1.07 -16.64
C GLU A 30 6.68 1.89 -16.01
N LYS A 31 6.48 3.19 -15.76
CA LYS A 31 7.43 4.09 -15.09
C LYS A 31 7.08 4.33 -13.62
N GLY A 32 6.02 3.73 -13.09
CA GLY A 32 5.60 3.90 -11.71
C GLY A 32 4.76 5.15 -11.46
N ARG A 33 4.25 5.79 -12.53
CA ARG A 33 3.38 6.96 -12.41
C ARG A 33 1.93 6.49 -12.27
N PRO A 34 1.14 7.10 -11.37
CA PRO A 34 -0.26 6.75 -11.22
C PRO A 34 -1.08 7.19 -12.44
N GLU A 35 -2.16 6.46 -12.73
CA GLU A 35 -3.04 6.71 -13.89
C GLU A 35 -3.79 8.07 -13.84
N PHE A 36 -3.90 8.66 -12.66
CA PHE A 36 -4.62 9.93 -12.44
C PHE A 36 -3.66 11.12 -12.29
N SER A 37 -4.14 12.32 -12.63
CA SER A 37 -3.37 13.55 -12.45
C SER A 37 -3.13 13.87 -10.97
N GLU A 38 -2.04 14.59 -10.69
CA GLU A 38 -1.71 15.06 -9.33
C GLU A 38 -2.83 15.91 -8.71
N GLU A 39 -3.44 16.80 -9.51
CA GLU A 39 -4.59 17.61 -9.08
C GLU A 39 -5.79 16.74 -8.67
N PHE A 40 -5.95 15.58 -9.29
CA PHE A 40 -7.02 14.66 -8.93
C PHE A 40 -6.66 13.82 -7.70
N LEU A 41 -5.44 13.28 -7.64
CA LEU A 41 -4.97 12.46 -6.53
C LEU A 41 -4.86 13.24 -5.21
N SER A 42 -4.46 14.51 -5.27
CA SER A 42 -4.37 15.40 -4.10
C SER A 42 -5.71 15.65 -3.37
N LYS A 43 -6.84 15.26 -3.98
CA LYS A 43 -8.18 15.38 -3.38
C LYS A 43 -8.59 14.14 -2.57
N PHE A 44 -7.82 13.05 -2.65
CA PHE A 44 -8.04 11.85 -1.83
C PHE A 44 -7.40 11.98 -0.46
N ASP A 45 -7.99 11.33 0.54
CA ASP A 45 -7.39 11.23 1.87
C ASP A 45 -6.32 10.12 1.92
N LEU A 46 -6.38 9.16 0.99
CA LEU A 46 -5.53 7.97 0.96
C LEU A 46 -5.40 7.46 -0.48
N VAL A 47 -4.18 7.29 -0.96
CA VAL A 47 -3.90 6.71 -2.28
C VAL A 47 -3.00 5.49 -2.15
N LEU A 48 -3.46 4.39 -2.72
CA LEU A 48 -2.71 3.15 -2.89
C LEU A 48 -2.21 3.11 -4.33
N GLY A 49 -0.93 2.82 -4.55
CA GLY A 49 -0.38 2.52 -5.87
C GLY A 49 -0.23 1.02 -6.07
N SER A 50 -0.58 0.49 -7.23
CA SER A 50 -0.44 -0.94 -7.49
C SER A 50 -0.14 -1.31 -8.94
N ILE A 51 0.39 -2.54 -9.11
CA ILE A 51 0.80 -3.09 -10.39
C ILE A 51 -0.30 -4.01 -10.92
N HIS A 52 -1.00 -3.58 -11.96
CA HIS A 52 -2.04 -4.37 -12.64
C HIS A 52 -1.71 -4.75 -14.08
N SER A 53 -0.55 -4.34 -14.56
CA SER A 53 -0.12 -4.55 -15.95
C SER A 53 1.39 -4.79 -16.05
N LYS A 54 1.83 -5.30 -17.21
CA LYS A 54 3.25 -5.50 -17.54
C LYS A 54 4.01 -6.35 -16.51
N PHE A 55 3.39 -7.44 -16.04
CA PHE A 55 3.96 -8.34 -15.01
C PHE A 55 5.29 -9.03 -15.38
N ARG A 56 5.72 -8.95 -16.65
CA ARG A 56 6.91 -9.63 -17.18
C ARG A 56 8.06 -8.67 -17.53
N MET A 57 8.11 -7.49 -16.91
CA MET A 57 9.26 -6.58 -17.04
C MET A 57 10.53 -7.22 -16.48
N ALA A 58 11.70 -6.72 -16.92
CA ALA A 58 12.97 -7.11 -16.34
C ALA A 58 13.00 -6.76 -14.84
N LYS A 59 13.77 -7.52 -14.06
CA LYS A 59 13.84 -7.38 -12.59
C LYS A 59 14.17 -5.94 -12.17
N ASP A 60 15.18 -5.35 -12.80
CA ASP A 60 15.63 -4.00 -12.44
C ASP A 60 14.62 -2.94 -12.85
N ASP A 61 13.98 -3.07 -14.02
CA ASP A 61 12.91 -2.16 -14.46
C ASP A 61 11.69 -2.21 -13.54
N MET A 62 11.26 -3.41 -13.14
CA MET A 62 10.13 -3.57 -12.20
C MET A 62 10.46 -3.03 -10.81
N THR A 63 11.71 -3.20 -10.37
CA THR A 63 12.20 -2.62 -9.12
C THR A 63 12.15 -1.09 -9.19
N GLN A 64 12.68 -0.49 -10.25
CA GLN A 64 12.67 0.96 -10.44
C GLN A 64 11.25 1.51 -10.57
N ARG A 65 10.35 0.78 -11.24
CA ARG A 65 8.92 1.13 -11.35
C ARG A 65 8.27 1.29 -9.97
N LEU A 66 8.53 0.39 -9.04
CA LEU A 66 8.01 0.50 -7.67
C LEU A 66 8.71 1.60 -6.87
N ILE A 67 10.03 1.80 -7.04
CA ILE A 67 10.77 2.89 -6.39
C ILE A 67 10.20 4.26 -6.82
N ASN A 68 9.98 4.48 -8.12
CA ASN A 68 9.39 5.72 -8.62
C ASN A 68 7.99 6.00 -8.02
N ALA A 69 7.20 4.96 -7.79
CA ALA A 69 5.91 5.09 -7.13
C ALA A 69 6.06 5.44 -5.64
N LEU A 70 7.08 4.91 -4.96
CA LEU A 70 7.39 5.22 -3.57
C LEU A 70 7.93 6.65 -3.38
N GLU A 71 8.62 7.20 -4.39
CA GLU A 71 9.07 8.60 -4.42
C GLU A 71 7.93 9.59 -4.66
N ASN A 72 6.76 9.13 -5.14
CA ASN A 72 5.63 10.00 -5.40
C ASN A 72 5.01 10.51 -4.07
N PRO A 73 4.90 11.83 -3.85
CA PRO A 73 4.38 12.38 -2.61
C PRO A 73 2.89 12.06 -2.38
N LEU A 74 2.13 11.80 -3.45
CA LEU A 74 0.69 11.54 -3.39
C LEU A 74 0.36 10.07 -3.13
N ILE A 75 1.32 9.14 -3.28
CA ILE A 75 1.10 7.73 -2.97
C ILE A 75 1.43 7.47 -1.50
N ASN A 76 0.52 6.85 -0.76
CA ASN A 76 0.74 6.53 0.65
C ASN A 76 1.17 5.07 0.86
N ILE A 77 0.59 4.16 0.09
CA ILE A 77 0.75 2.72 0.26
C ILE A 77 1.03 2.06 -1.10
N ILE A 78 1.93 1.08 -1.15
CA ILE A 78 1.97 0.14 -2.28
C ILE A 78 1.09 -1.07 -1.94
N ALA A 79 0.01 -1.25 -2.70
CA ALA A 79 -0.93 -2.36 -2.51
C ALA A 79 -0.37 -3.64 -3.13
N HIS A 80 -0.56 -4.78 -2.45
CA HIS A 80 -0.11 -6.12 -2.85
C HIS A 80 1.16 -6.09 -3.75
N PRO A 81 2.32 -5.74 -3.17
CA PRO A 81 3.48 -5.26 -3.92
C PRO A 81 4.04 -6.24 -4.96
N THR A 82 3.86 -7.54 -4.77
CA THR A 82 4.37 -8.55 -5.72
C THR A 82 3.36 -8.89 -6.81
N GLY A 83 2.09 -8.50 -6.63
CA GLY A 83 1.01 -8.75 -7.57
C GLY A 83 0.64 -10.23 -7.71
N ARG A 84 1.16 -11.12 -6.87
CA ARG A 84 0.95 -12.57 -6.98
C ARG A 84 -0.52 -12.97 -6.79
N ILE A 85 -0.91 -14.06 -7.43
CA ILE A 85 -2.16 -14.79 -7.20
C ILE A 85 -1.82 -16.27 -7.08
N ILE A 86 -1.99 -16.85 -5.91
CA ILE A 86 -1.63 -18.23 -5.58
C ILE A 86 -2.31 -19.19 -6.57
N GLY A 87 -1.49 -20.02 -7.23
CA GLY A 87 -1.94 -20.99 -8.23
C GLY A 87 -2.34 -20.40 -9.59
N ARG A 88 -2.27 -19.08 -9.81
CA ARG A 88 -2.67 -18.44 -11.07
C ARG A 88 -1.63 -17.50 -11.67
N ARG A 89 -0.96 -16.69 -10.84
CA ARG A 89 0.03 -15.70 -11.27
C ARG A 89 1.19 -15.68 -10.29
N GLU A 90 2.38 -16.00 -10.77
CA GLU A 90 3.61 -15.85 -10.00
C GLU A 90 3.84 -14.38 -9.62
N ALA A 91 4.62 -14.17 -8.54
CA ALA A 91 5.08 -12.85 -8.16
C ALA A 91 5.88 -12.21 -9.32
N ILE A 92 5.73 -10.89 -9.50
CA ILE A 92 6.59 -10.15 -10.43
C ILE A 92 8.07 -10.30 -10.02
N SER A 93 8.97 -10.31 -11.01
CA SER A 93 10.41 -10.35 -10.75
C SER A 93 10.86 -8.97 -10.29
N LEU A 94 11.29 -8.84 -9.03
CA LEU A 94 11.79 -7.59 -8.47
C LEU A 94 12.85 -7.82 -7.38
N ASP A 95 13.58 -6.78 -7.03
CA ASP A 95 14.42 -6.72 -5.83
C ASP A 95 13.60 -6.12 -4.67
N ILE A 96 12.97 -7.00 -3.88
CA ILE A 96 12.06 -6.57 -2.81
C ILE A 96 12.78 -5.82 -1.68
N GLU A 97 14.04 -6.13 -1.42
CA GLU A 97 14.82 -5.45 -0.38
C GLU A 97 15.05 -3.99 -0.75
N LYS A 98 15.38 -3.70 -2.02
CA LYS A 98 15.47 -2.32 -2.53
C LYS A 98 14.15 -1.58 -2.44
N VAL A 99 13.03 -2.22 -2.77
CA VAL A 99 11.69 -1.62 -2.65
C VAL A 99 11.35 -1.32 -1.18
N ILE A 100 11.70 -2.21 -0.25
CA ILE A 100 11.51 -1.99 1.19
C ILE A 100 12.38 -0.82 1.68
N GLU A 101 13.64 -0.72 1.26
CA GLU A 101 14.50 0.40 1.64
C GLU A 101 13.95 1.74 1.08
N ALA A 102 13.54 1.77 -0.19
CA ALA A 102 12.91 2.95 -0.76
C ALA A 102 11.61 3.34 -0.02
N ALA A 103 10.82 2.37 0.44
CA ALA A 103 9.63 2.63 1.24
C ALA A 103 9.98 3.26 2.59
N LYS A 104 11.08 2.82 3.23
CA LYS A 104 11.58 3.44 4.46
C LYS A 104 12.03 4.88 4.24
N GLU A 105 12.87 5.10 3.22
CA GLU A 105 13.43 6.42 2.89
C GLU A 105 12.32 7.44 2.61
N ASN A 106 11.28 7.02 1.88
CA ASN A 106 10.14 7.84 1.52
C ASN A 106 8.98 7.77 2.54
N LYS A 107 9.18 7.10 3.69
CA LYS A 107 8.18 6.93 4.77
C LYS A 107 6.84 6.34 4.30
N LYS A 108 6.86 5.52 3.25
CA LYS A 108 5.68 4.88 2.66
C LYS A 108 5.33 3.58 3.38
N ILE A 109 4.11 3.13 3.15
CA ILE A 109 3.54 1.92 3.74
C ILE A 109 3.54 0.80 2.69
N LEU A 110 3.79 -0.44 3.11
CA LEU A 110 3.58 -1.62 2.26
C LEU A 110 2.37 -2.42 2.75
N GLU A 111 1.51 -2.85 1.82
CA GLU A 111 0.34 -3.64 2.15
C GLU A 111 0.69 -5.12 2.39
N ILE A 112 0.14 -5.67 3.48
CA ILE A 112 -0.09 -7.10 3.65
C ILE A 112 -1.52 -7.38 3.21
N ASN A 113 -1.71 -7.63 1.92
CA ASN A 113 -2.98 -7.98 1.34
C ASN A 113 -3.42 -9.37 1.83
N CYS A 114 -4.53 -9.37 2.53
CA CYS A 114 -5.01 -10.52 3.30
C CYS A 114 -5.95 -11.42 2.51
N TYR A 115 -6.18 -11.11 1.22
CA TYR A 115 -7.04 -11.94 0.39
C TYR A 115 -6.42 -13.34 0.29
N PRO A 116 -7.19 -14.43 0.53
CA PRO A 116 -6.63 -15.79 0.63
C PRO A 116 -5.83 -16.22 -0.60
N ASP A 117 -6.24 -15.78 -1.79
CA ASP A 117 -5.53 -16.10 -3.03
C ASP A 117 -4.31 -15.20 -3.27
N ARG A 118 -4.04 -14.21 -2.42
CA ARG A 118 -2.88 -13.31 -2.54
C ARG A 118 -1.86 -13.55 -1.44
N LEU A 119 -2.26 -13.31 -0.19
CA LEU A 119 -1.38 -13.30 0.99
C LEU A 119 -0.10 -12.47 0.75
N ASP A 120 -0.23 -11.28 0.16
CA ASP A 120 0.90 -10.50 -0.37
C ASP A 120 1.04 -9.18 0.38
N LEU A 121 2.05 -8.93 1.21
CA LEU A 121 3.39 -9.54 1.22
C LEU A 121 3.55 -10.95 1.83
N LYS A 122 4.56 -11.67 1.31
CA LYS A 122 5.10 -12.89 1.95
C LYS A 122 5.65 -12.56 3.34
N ASP A 123 5.53 -13.50 4.26
CA ASP A 123 6.05 -13.43 5.64
C ASP A 123 7.55 -13.08 5.71
N GLN A 124 8.38 -13.64 4.83
CA GLN A 124 9.80 -13.30 4.72
C GLN A 124 10.01 -11.81 4.38
N HIS A 125 9.20 -11.25 3.47
CA HIS A 125 9.30 -9.84 3.09
C HIS A 125 8.78 -8.93 4.21
N ILE A 126 7.73 -9.36 4.92
CA ILE A 126 7.23 -8.68 6.13
C ILE A 126 8.34 -8.61 7.17
N ARG A 127 9.08 -9.71 7.38
CA ARG A 127 10.17 -9.76 8.35
C ARG A 127 11.24 -8.72 8.04
N ILE A 128 11.66 -8.62 6.78
CA ILE A 128 12.63 -7.62 6.33
C ILE A 128 12.07 -6.20 6.53
N ALA A 129 10.80 -5.97 6.18
CA ALA A 129 10.15 -4.67 6.36
C ALA A 129 10.14 -4.23 7.83
N VAL A 130 9.82 -5.15 8.75
CA VAL A 130 9.86 -4.92 10.21
C VAL A 130 11.28 -4.59 10.66
N GLU A 131 12.29 -5.37 10.25
CA GLU A 131 13.70 -5.14 10.61
C GLU A 131 14.22 -3.77 10.10
N LYS A 132 13.71 -3.31 8.97
CA LYS A 132 14.04 -2.00 8.38
C LYS A 132 13.22 -0.84 8.97
N GLY A 133 12.19 -1.13 9.76
CA GLY A 133 11.30 -0.11 10.34
C GLY A 133 10.26 0.46 9.37
N VAL A 134 9.92 -0.29 8.31
CA VAL A 134 8.86 0.09 7.36
C VAL A 134 7.50 -0.21 7.96
N ARG A 135 6.59 0.76 7.84
CA ARG A 135 5.21 0.59 8.29
C ARG A 135 4.42 -0.31 7.33
N LEU A 136 3.54 -1.11 7.89
CA LEU A 136 2.72 -2.08 7.15
C LEU A 136 1.24 -1.80 7.38
N SER A 137 0.41 -2.13 6.38
CA SER A 137 -1.05 -2.16 6.54
C SER A 137 -1.58 -3.59 6.38
N TYR A 138 -2.63 -3.96 7.11
CA TYR A 138 -3.28 -5.27 6.95
C TYR A 138 -4.75 -5.25 7.40
N LEU A 139 -5.54 -6.22 6.93
CA LEU A 139 -6.93 -6.50 7.34
C LEU A 139 -7.02 -7.81 8.13
N LYS A 140 -8.11 -8.05 8.86
CA LYS A 140 -8.28 -9.15 9.85
C LYS A 140 -7.64 -10.52 9.51
N PHE A 141 -7.65 -10.96 8.25
CA PHE A 141 -7.06 -12.25 7.82
C PHE A 141 -5.53 -12.24 7.62
N GLY A 142 -4.88 -11.08 7.58
CA GLY A 142 -3.42 -10.95 7.47
C GLY A 142 -2.67 -11.11 8.78
N LEU A 143 -3.37 -11.21 9.91
CA LEU A 143 -2.75 -11.31 11.22
C LEU A 143 -1.78 -12.50 11.30
N ALA A 144 -2.16 -13.66 10.74
CA ALA A 144 -1.29 -14.84 10.72
C ALA A 144 0.00 -14.57 9.94
N GLN A 145 -0.11 -13.92 8.77
CA GLN A 145 1.02 -13.57 7.91
C GLN A 145 1.93 -12.53 8.59
N ALA A 146 1.33 -11.50 9.18
CA ALA A 146 2.02 -10.47 9.94
C ALA A 146 2.81 -11.07 11.12
N ARG A 147 2.19 -11.98 11.88
CA ARG A 147 2.85 -12.71 12.99
C ARG A 147 4.00 -13.58 12.52
N ARG A 148 3.88 -14.26 11.37
CA ARG A 148 4.96 -15.04 10.78
C ARG A 148 6.16 -14.18 10.37
N GLY A 149 5.91 -12.94 9.93
CA GLY A 149 6.93 -11.93 9.70
C GLY A 149 7.36 -11.16 10.97
N TRP A 150 6.86 -11.55 12.15
CA TRP A 150 7.14 -10.94 13.45
C TRP A 150 6.76 -9.45 13.56
N ALA A 151 5.76 -9.01 12.79
CA ALA A 151 5.21 -7.68 12.94
C ALA A 151 4.48 -7.55 14.29
N GLU A 152 4.75 -6.46 14.99
CA GLU A 152 4.10 -6.05 16.23
C GLU A 152 3.10 -4.93 15.96
N ARG A 153 2.30 -4.57 16.98
CA ARG A 153 1.30 -3.49 16.89
C ARG A 153 1.89 -2.17 16.37
N LYS A 154 3.13 -1.85 16.76
CA LYS A 154 3.83 -0.61 16.41
C LYS A 154 4.18 -0.51 14.92
N ASP A 155 4.27 -1.65 14.23
CA ASP A 155 4.64 -1.73 12.82
C ASP A 155 3.41 -1.56 11.92
N ILE A 156 2.19 -1.65 12.48
CA ILE A 156 0.94 -1.69 11.73
C ILE A 156 0.16 -0.37 11.83
N VAL A 157 -0.09 0.28 10.69
CA VAL A 157 -0.84 1.55 10.66
C VAL A 157 -2.31 1.40 11.05
N ASN A 158 -2.92 0.24 10.81
CA ASN A 158 -4.30 -0.06 11.21
C ASN A 158 -4.50 -0.11 12.73
N CYS A 159 -3.43 -0.17 13.51
CA CYS A 159 -3.48 -0.19 14.97
C CYS A 159 -3.41 1.21 15.61
N LEU A 160 -3.17 2.24 14.80
CA LEU A 160 -3.10 3.64 15.20
C LEU A 160 -4.50 4.21 15.42
N ASN A 161 -4.59 5.22 16.29
CA ASN A 161 -5.81 6.02 16.36
C ASN A 161 -5.92 6.95 15.13
N LEU A 162 -7.10 7.54 14.91
CA LEU A 162 -7.36 8.36 13.73
C LEU A 162 -6.39 9.54 13.57
N GLY A 163 -6.01 10.20 14.68
CA GLY A 163 -5.10 11.35 14.65
C GLY A 163 -3.68 10.95 14.28
N GLU A 164 -3.20 9.84 14.83
CA GLU A 164 -1.90 9.24 14.48
C GLU A 164 -1.85 8.79 13.02
N LEU A 165 -2.89 8.09 12.56
CA LEU A 165 -2.98 7.62 11.18
C LEU A 165 -2.95 8.79 10.19
N LYS A 166 -3.71 9.86 10.45
CA LYS A 166 -3.69 11.06 9.59
C LYS A 166 -2.29 11.65 9.48
N LYS A 167 -1.53 11.74 10.59
CA LYS A 167 -0.14 12.21 10.55
C LYS A 167 0.75 11.31 9.68
N VAL A 168 0.55 9.99 9.72
CA VAL A 168 1.31 9.07 8.86
C VAL A 168 0.97 9.28 7.38
N LEU A 169 -0.30 9.56 7.05
CA LEU A 169 -0.74 9.73 5.66
C LEU A 169 -0.41 11.10 5.05
N THR A 170 -0.12 12.11 5.86
CA THR A 170 0.23 13.46 5.38
C THR A 170 1.73 13.76 5.35
N ASN A 171 2.57 12.81 5.76
CA ASN A 171 4.04 12.92 5.78
C ASN A 171 4.66 12.35 4.50
#